data_AF-A0AAV0VRV1-F1
#
_entry.id   AF-A0AAV0VRV1-F1
#
_cell.length_a   1.000
_cell.length_b   1.000
_cell.length_c   1.000
_cell.angle_alpha   90.00
_cell.angle_beta   90.00
_cell.angle_gamma   90.00
#
_symmetry.space_group_name_H-M   'P 1'
#
loop_
_entity.id
_entity.type
_entity.pdbx_description
1 polymer ?
#
loop_
_entity_poly.entity_id
_entity_poly.type
_entity_poly.pdbx_seq_one_letter_code
_entity_poly.pdbx_strand_id
1 'polypeptide(L)'
;MTGKFKGFVAKVKKKFPNVSSTHCFIHRDILMVKTIPAELKSVLNLVVNMVNFVKSKALKTRLLKEMCHKAGSKHDTLVVHTEIRWLSKGKVLQRFYELKNELSKLFSTEKPDFFRI
;
A
#
# COMPACT_ATOMS: atom_id res chain seq x y z
N MET A 1 -19.17 4.60 -19.71
CA MET A 1 -17.89 5.05 -20.35
C MET A 1 -17.45 4.20 -21.55
N THR A 2 -17.62 2.87 -21.53
CA THR A 2 -17.10 1.91 -22.53
C THR A 2 -18.11 1.37 -23.55
N GLY A 3 -19.34 1.89 -23.58
CA GLY A 3 -20.40 1.37 -24.46
C GLY A 3 -20.04 1.39 -25.96
N LYS A 4 -20.40 0.31 -26.67
CA LYS A 4 -20.01 0.01 -28.07
C LYS A 4 -20.24 1.15 -29.07
N PHE A 5 -21.35 1.88 -28.94
CA PHE A 5 -21.74 2.92 -29.91
C PHE A 5 -21.76 4.34 -29.33
N LYS A 6 -22.31 4.51 -28.11
CA LYS A 6 -22.48 5.81 -27.44
C LYS A 6 -21.48 6.07 -26.31
N GLY A 7 -20.56 5.14 -26.02
CA GLY A 7 -19.58 5.29 -24.95
C GLY A 7 -18.47 6.30 -25.28
N PHE A 8 -17.96 6.98 -24.25
CA PHE A 8 -16.79 7.86 -24.36
C PHE A 8 -15.62 7.19 -25.07
N VAL A 9 -15.23 5.97 -24.64
CA VAL A 9 -14.14 5.20 -25.27
C VAL A 9 -14.40 4.96 -26.76
N ALA A 10 -15.62 4.59 -27.14
CA ALA A 10 -15.97 4.36 -28.54
C ALA A 10 -15.87 5.64 -29.37
N LYS A 11 -16.28 6.80 -28.82
CA LYS A 11 -16.13 8.10 -29.49
C LYS A 11 -14.67 8.53 -29.64
N VAL A 12 -13.84 8.33 -28.62
CA VAL A 12 -12.41 8.68 -28.67
C VAL A 12 -11.68 7.79 -29.68
N LYS A 13 -11.95 6.47 -29.70
CA LYS A 13 -11.36 5.54 -30.67
C LYS A 13 -11.71 5.87 -32.12
N LYS A 14 -12.87 6.47 -32.40
CA LYS A 14 -13.22 6.92 -33.76
C LYS A 14 -12.27 8.01 -34.27
N LYS A 15 -11.79 8.90 -33.41
CA LYS A 15 -10.84 9.97 -33.78
C LYS A 15 -9.38 9.53 -33.64
N PHE A 16 -9.10 8.62 -32.71
CA PHE A 16 -7.77 8.11 -32.42
C PHE A 16 -7.81 6.58 -32.37
N PRO A 17 -7.70 5.89 -33.53
CA PRO A 17 -7.90 4.42 -33.61
C PRO A 17 -6.95 3.63 -32.72
N ASN A 18 -5.74 4.15 -32.52
CA ASN A 18 -4.66 3.49 -31.79
C ASN A 18 -4.70 3.78 -30.27
N VAL A 19 -5.69 4.54 -29.78
CA VAL A 19 -5.76 4.87 -28.35
C VAL A 19 -6.17 3.64 -27.53
N SER A 20 -5.33 3.27 -26.58
CA SER A 20 -5.66 2.22 -25.61
C SER A 20 -6.62 2.77 -24.56
N SER A 21 -7.71 2.04 -24.32
CA SER A 21 -8.64 2.35 -23.22
C SER A 21 -8.48 1.31 -22.12
N THR A 22 -8.06 1.75 -20.95
CA THR A 22 -8.03 0.91 -19.75
C THR A 22 -9.34 1.12 -18.98
N HIS A 23 -9.93 0.05 -18.45
CA HIS A 23 -11.05 0.16 -17.51
C HIS A 23 -10.63 0.94 -16.26
N CYS A 24 -11.56 1.35 -15.38
CA CYS A 24 -11.17 2.08 -14.17
C CYS A 24 -10.14 1.26 -13.37
N PHE A 25 -9.01 1.89 -13.02
CA PHE A 25 -7.92 1.26 -12.27
C PHE A 25 -8.44 0.55 -11.00
N ILE A 26 -9.40 1.17 -10.33
CA ILE A 26 -10.08 0.62 -9.14
C ILE A 26 -10.68 -0.77 -9.41
N HIS A 27 -11.33 -0.98 -10.56
CA HIS A 27 -11.92 -2.28 -10.88
C HIS A 27 -10.84 -3.33 -11.20
N ARG A 28 -9.75 -2.95 -11.88
CA ARG A 28 -8.63 -3.87 -12.12
C ARG A 28 -7.94 -4.27 -10.80
N ASP A 29 -7.81 -3.32 -9.88
CA ASP A 29 -7.28 -3.58 -8.53
C ASP A 29 -8.15 -4.60 -7.79
N ILE A 30 -9.48 -4.42 -7.80
CA ILE A 30 -10.42 -5.36 -7.17
C ILE A 30 -10.31 -6.76 -7.79
N LEU A 31 -10.18 -6.87 -9.11
CA LEU A 31 -10.00 -8.16 -9.78
C LEU A 31 -8.67 -8.81 -9.40
N MET A 32 -7.58 -8.03 -9.34
CA MET A 32 -6.25 -8.53 -8.96
C MET A 32 -6.24 -9.07 -7.52
N VAL A 33 -6.95 -8.42 -6.58
CA VAL A 33 -7.07 -8.90 -5.20
C VAL A 33 -7.65 -10.31 -5.14
N LYS A 34 -8.58 -10.65 -6.04
CA LYS A 34 -9.20 -11.98 -6.08
C LYS A 34 -8.24 -13.07 -6.55
N THR A 35 -7.17 -12.71 -7.25
CA THR A 35 -6.23 -13.66 -7.85
C THR A 35 -4.94 -13.83 -7.04
N ILE A 36 -4.75 -13.06 -5.96
CA ILE A 36 -3.55 -13.12 -5.13
C ILE A 36 -3.59 -14.33 -4.19
N PRO A 37 -2.46 -15.06 -4.01
CA PRO A 37 -2.37 -16.14 -3.02
C PRO A 37 -2.75 -15.69 -1.62
N ALA A 38 -3.42 -16.56 -0.86
CA ALA A 38 -3.90 -16.25 0.48
C ALA A 38 -2.77 -15.86 1.44
N GLU A 39 -1.60 -16.49 1.27
CA GLU A 39 -0.38 -16.23 2.03
C GLU A 39 0.17 -14.83 1.77
N LEU A 40 0.16 -14.39 0.51
CA LEU A 40 0.60 -13.03 0.19
C LEU A 40 -0.40 -12.00 0.72
N LYS A 41 -1.70 -12.31 0.64
CA LYS A 41 -2.76 -11.45 1.19
C LYS A 41 -2.61 -11.29 2.71
N SER A 42 -2.31 -12.37 3.44
CA SER A 42 -2.13 -12.32 4.89
C SER A 42 -0.92 -11.49 5.29
N VAL A 43 0.22 -11.66 4.62
CA VAL A 43 1.44 -10.86 4.85
C VAL A 43 1.19 -9.38 4.59
N LEU A 44 0.53 -9.03 3.48
CA LEU A 44 0.21 -7.64 3.16
C LEU A 44 -0.72 -7.00 4.21
N ASN A 45 -1.70 -7.74 4.71
CA ASN A 45 -2.58 -7.26 5.79
C ASN A 45 -1.82 -7.09 7.10
N LEU A 46 -0.96 -8.05 7.46
CA LEU A 46 -0.13 -7.97 8.65
C LEU A 46 0.77 -6.73 8.64
N VAL A 47 1.41 -6.45 7.51
CA VAL A 47 2.27 -5.27 7.35
C VAL A 47 1.46 -3.97 7.49
N VAL A 48 0.26 -3.91 6.91
CA VAL A 48 -0.64 -2.75 7.09
C VAL A 48 -0.98 -2.57 8.58
N ASN A 49 -1.29 -3.64 9.31
CA ASN A 49 -1.57 -3.58 10.75
C ASN A 49 -0.37 -3.08 11.55
N MET A 50 0.83 -3.57 11.25
CA MET A 50 2.08 -3.11 11.88
C MET A 50 2.32 -1.61 11.62
N VAL A 51 2.10 -1.15 10.39
CA VAL A 51 2.24 0.25 10.02
C VAL A 51 1.21 1.13 10.74
N ASN A 52 -0.05 0.69 10.79
CA ASN A 52 -1.11 1.37 11.52
C ASN A 52 -0.80 1.45 13.01
N PHE A 53 -0.26 0.40 13.61
CA PHE A 53 0.18 0.40 15.00
C PHE A 53 1.25 1.46 15.28
N VAL A 54 2.26 1.60 14.41
CA VAL A 54 3.27 2.67 14.55
C VAL A 54 2.64 4.06 14.38
N LYS A 55 1.70 4.19 13.45
CA LYS A 55 1.02 5.47 13.14
C LYS A 55 -0.03 5.85 14.18
N SER A 56 -0.54 4.90 14.96
CA SER A 56 -1.57 5.12 15.98
C SER A 56 -1.14 6.09 17.09
N LYS A 57 0.16 6.22 17.34
CA LYS A 57 0.70 7.14 18.36
C LYS A 57 1.78 8.03 17.75
N ALA A 58 1.64 9.34 17.96
CA ALA A 58 2.61 10.34 17.49
C ALA A 58 4.04 10.07 18.02
N LEU A 59 4.15 9.60 19.27
CA LEU A 59 5.44 9.26 19.88
C LEU A 59 6.19 8.17 19.10
N LYS A 60 5.51 7.09 18.69
CA LYS A 60 6.12 5.99 17.92
C LYS A 60 6.60 6.46 16.55
N THR A 61 5.80 7.30 15.90
CA THR A 61 6.20 7.89 14.61
C THR A 61 7.43 8.78 14.76
N ARG A 62 7.51 9.59 15.83
CA ARG A 62 8.69 10.42 16.13
C ARG A 62 9.92 9.58 16.45
N LEU A 63 9.78 8.54 17.26
CA LEU A 63 10.87 7.61 17.59
C LEU A 63 11.41 6.91 16.36
N LEU A 64 10.53 6.39 15.50
CA LEU A 64 10.93 5.79 14.22
C LEU A 64 11.72 6.80 13.37
N LYS A 65 11.22 8.02 13.24
CA LYS A 65 11.88 9.08 12.48
C LYS A 65 13.30 9.37 12.98
N GLU A 66 13.46 9.47 14.30
CA GLU A 66 14.76 9.71 14.92
C GLU A 66 15.72 8.52 14.71
N MET A 67 15.23 7.28 14.83
CA MET A 67 16.03 6.08 14.53
C MET A 67 16.48 6.05 13.07
N CYS A 68 15.59 6.36 12.12
CA CYS A 68 15.91 6.41 10.70
C CYS A 68 16.95 7.50 10.41
N HIS A 69 16.82 8.69 11.03
CA HIS A 69 17.79 9.77 10.87
C HIS A 69 19.18 9.36 11.39
N LYS A 70 19.26 8.73 12.57
CA LYS A 70 20.52 8.23 13.13
C LYS A 70 21.16 7.13 12.28
N ALA A 71 20.34 6.30 11.64
CA ALA A 71 20.82 5.21 10.77
C ALA A 71 21.14 5.67 9.33
N GLY A 72 20.85 6.94 8.97
CA GLY A 72 21.02 7.43 7.60
C GLY A 72 20.07 6.75 6.60
N SER A 73 18.92 6.28 7.07
CA SER A 73 17.98 5.51 6.25
C SER A 73 17.37 6.39 5.14
N LYS A 74 17.16 5.79 3.96
CA LYS A 74 16.56 6.47 2.80
C LYS A 74 15.19 7.08 3.08
N HIS A 75 14.45 6.49 4.02
CA HIS A 75 13.14 6.93 4.45
C HIS A 75 13.13 7.14 5.95
N ASP A 76 12.33 8.11 6.40
CA ASP A 76 12.21 8.49 7.80
C ASP A 76 10.79 8.26 8.36
N THR A 77 9.86 7.86 7.48
CA THR A 77 8.43 7.76 7.77
C THR A 77 7.76 6.66 6.95
N LEU A 78 6.88 5.89 7.59
CA LEU A 78 6.04 4.90 6.90
C LEU A 78 4.91 5.54 6.08
N VAL A 79 4.54 4.89 4.98
CA VAL A 79 3.35 5.22 4.17
C VAL A 79 2.12 4.61 4.82
N VAL A 80 1.05 5.39 4.98
CA VAL A 80 -0.24 4.85 5.45
C VAL A 80 -1.04 4.35 4.25
N HIS A 81 -1.68 3.19 4.40
CA HIS A 81 -2.64 2.68 3.42
C HIS A 81 -3.99 3.39 3.60
N THR A 82 -4.65 3.73 2.50
CA THR A 82 -6.11 3.99 2.52
C THR A 82 -6.81 2.82 1.87
N GLU A 83 -7.85 2.27 2.52
CA GLU A 83 -8.60 1.06 2.12
C GLU A 83 -9.06 1.03 0.65
N ILE A 84 -9.10 2.20 0.01
CA ILE A 84 -9.58 2.41 -1.35
C ILE A 84 -8.63 1.83 -2.42
N ARG A 85 -7.34 1.58 -2.12
CA ARG A 85 -6.34 1.22 -3.16
C ARG A 85 -5.42 0.08 -2.75
N TRP A 86 -5.80 -1.15 -3.10
CA TRP A 86 -4.99 -2.34 -2.85
C TRP A 86 -3.55 -2.24 -3.39
N LEU A 87 -3.34 -1.62 -4.56
CA LEU A 87 -1.99 -1.40 -5.11
C LEU A 87 -1.08 -0.58 -4.19
N SER A 88 -1.66 0.21 -3.28
CA SER A 88 -0.86 0.96 -2.31
C SER A 88 -0.26 0.06 -1.22
N LYS A 89 -0.81 -1.15 -0.96
CA LYS A 89 -0.20 -2.12 -0.03
C LYS A 89 1.18 -2.57 -0.47
N GLY A 90 1.43 -2.66 -1.78
CA GLY A 90 2.76 -2.97 -2.31
C GLY A 90 3.80 -1.90 -1.94
N LYS A 91 3.44 -0.61 -2.03
CA LYS A 91 4.32 0.50 -1.62
C LYS A 91 4.53 0.53 -0.11
N VAL A 92 3.49 0.21 0.66
CA VAL A 92 3.60 0.08 2.11
C VAL A 92 4.57 -1.05 2.47
N LEU A 93 4.44 -2.22 1.83
CA LEU A 93 5.35 -3.36 2.03
C LEU A 93 6.79 -3.01 1.67
N GLN A 94 7.01 -2.37 0.51
CA GLN A 94 8.34 -1.95 0.10
C GLN A 94 8.98 -1.05 1.16
N ARG A 95 8.29 0.01 1.59
CA ARG A 95 8.85 0.93 2.59
C ARG A 95 9.02 0.29 3.95
N PHE A 96 8.10 -0.60 4.35
CA PHE A 96 8.23 -1.38 5.57
C PHE A 96 9.51 -2.23 5.54
N TYR A 97 9.78 -2.91 4.44
CA TYR A 97 10.97 -3.74 4.28
C TYR A 97 12.26 -2.91 4.29
N GLU A 98 12.27 -1.74 3.64
CA GLU A 98 13.40 -0.81 3.65
C GLU A 98 13.73 -0.30 5.06
N LEU A 99 12.76 -0.27 5.98
CA LEU A 99 12.91 0.17 7.38
C LEU A 99 12.91 -0.99 8.39
N LYS A 100 13.11 -2.23 7.94
CA LYS A 100 12.96 -3.43 8.78
C LYS A 100 13.85 -3.42 10.03
N ASN A 101 15.03 -2.80 9.96
CA ASN A 101 15.99 -2.79 11.06
C ASN A 101 15.53 -1.86 12.20
N GLU A 102 15.06 -0.66 11.86
CA GLU A 102 14.54 0.34 12.78
C GLU A 102 13.20 -0.12 13.36
N LEU A 103 12.36 -0.74 12.54
CA LEU A 103 11.09 -1.32 12.98
C LEU A 103 11.31 -2.50 13.92
N SER A 104 12.29 -3.37 13.64
CA SER A 104 12.64 -4.47 14.54
C SER A 104 13.06 -3.95 15.93
N LYS A 105 13.85 -2.86 15.99
CA LYS A 105 14.19 -2.20 17.25
C LYS A 105 12.96 -1.64 17.95
N LEU A 106 12.08 -0.94 17.22
CA LEU A 106 10.84 -0.37 17.76
C LEU A 106 9.89 -1.44 18.33
N PHE A 107 9.75 -2.57 17.63
CA PHE A 107 8.89 -3.68 18.05
C PHE A 107 9.55 -4.61 19.08
N SER A 108 10.82 -4.44 19.40
CA SER A 108 11.43 -5.16 20.52
C SER A 108 11.07 -4.53 21.86
N THR A 109 10.79 -3.22 21.87
CA THR A 109 10.38 -2.46 23.06
C THR A 109 8.89 -2.58 23.40
N GLU A 110 8.03 -2.93 22.43
CA GLU A 110 6.60 -3.12 22.62
C GLU A 110 6.25 -4.51 22.07
N LYS A 111 5.48 -5.36 22.78
CA LYS A 111 4.98 -6.65 22.25
C LYS A 111 3.53 -6.53 21.75
N PRO A 112 3.26 -5.89 20.61
CA PRO A 112 1.92 -5.82 20.07
C PRO A 112 1.46 -7.16 19.50
N ASP A 113 0.18 -7.45 19.69
CA ASP A 113 -0.52 -8.48 18.95
C ASP A 113 -1.00 -7.90 17.62
N PHE A 114 -0.31 -8.23 16.54
CA PHE A 114 -0.63 -7.73 15.20
C PHE A 114 -1.74 -8.52 14.50
N PHE A 115 -2.23 -9.62 15.10
CA PHE A 115 -3.29 -10.47 14.56
C PHE A 115 -4.68 -10.12 15.11
N ARG A 116 -4.76 -9.25 16.14
CA ARG A 116 -6.01 -8.83 16.79
C ARG A 116 -6.50 -7.41 16.48
N ILE A 117 -5.80 -6.67 15.62
CA ILE A 117 -6.14 -5.27 15.25
C ILE A 117 -6.75 -5.23 13.86
#